data_AF-A0A4V1TNV7-F1
#
_entry.id   AF-A0A4V1TNV7-F1
#
_cell.length_a   1.000
_cell.length_b   1.000
_cell.length_c   1.000
_cell.angle_alpha   90.00
_cell.angle_beta   90.00
_cell.angle_gamma   90.00
#
_symmetry.space_group_name_H-M   'P 1'
#
loop_
_entity.id
_entity.type
_entity.pdbx_description
1 polymer ?
#
loop_
_entity_poly.entity_id
_entity_poly.type
_entity_poly.pdbx_seq_one_letter_code
_entity_poly.pdbx_strand_id
1 'polypeptide(L)'
;TLLLRRAYLAELNWTALVAKARGSGHRPIAQRLGIPGSTVRGWLRAAAARADAVRSWFLTVAVTAGVDVTVPRASDSVWGDVLAAVDAARTAITARFGSAAVLGAVTAAQVAVAASAGRLLSPGWPPAPRSDSATPVDPATEEGDASSSRV
;
A
#
# COMPACT_ATOMS: atom_id res chain seq x y z
N THR A 1 -13.28 -20.71 6.90
CA THR A 1 -14.08 -19.67 7.59
C THR A 1 -13.25 -18.46 8.04
N LEU A 2 -12.01 -18.64 8.52
CA LEU A 2 -11.17 -17.54 9.03
C LEU A 2 -10.79 -16.48 7.96
N LEU A 3 -10.55 -16.90 6.70
CA LEU A 3 -10.28 -15.99 5.59
C LEU A 3 -11.48 -15.09 5.23
N LEU A 4 -12.70 -15.64 5.22
CA LEU A 4 -13.93 -14.87 4.97
C LEU A 4 -14.15 -13.82 6.06
N ARG A 5 -13.91 -14.18 7.33
CA ARG A 5 -14.01 -13.23 8.45
C ARG A 5 -12.98 -12.11 8.35
N ARG A 6 -11.75 -12.42 7.92
CA ARG A 6 -10.71 -11.41 7.67
C ARG A 6 -11.02 -10.52 6.47
N ALA A 7 -11.54 -11.08 5.39
CA ALA A 7 -11.97 -10.31 4.22
C ALA A 7 -13.12 -9.35 4.58
N TYR A 8 -14.12 -9.83 5.33
CA TYR A 8 -15.22 -9.00 5.81
C TYR A 8 -14.73 -7.85 6.72
N LEU A 9 -13.80 -8.13 7.63
CA LEU A 9 -13.19 -7.10 8.47
C LEU A 9 -12.40 -6.08 7.64
N ALA A 10 -11.74 -6.51 6.58
CA ALA A 10 -11.02 -5.61 5.70
C ALA A 10 -11.94 -4.70 4.88
N GLU A 11 -13.07 -5.22 4.39
CA GLU A 11 -14.10 -4.42 3.72
C GLU A 11 -14.69 -3.37 4.67
N LEU A 12 -14.95 -3.71 5.93
CA LEU A 12 -15.39 -2.75 6.95
C LEU A 12 -14.35 -1.65 7.19
N ASN A 13 -13.08 -2.03 7.33
CA ASN A 13 -11.98 -1.09 7.52
C ASN A 13 -11.82 -0.17 6.31
N TRP A 14 -11.83 -0.73 5.11
CA TRP A 14 -11.75 0.00 3.86
C TRP A 14 -12.91 1.00 3.71
N THR A 15 -14.14 0.55 4.01
CA THR A 15 -15.33 1.40 3.97
C THR A 15 -15.25 2.58 4.94
N ALA A 16 -14.67 2.36 6.14
CA ALA A 16 -14.43 3.44 7.11
C ALA A 16 -13.42 4.48 6.59
N LEU A 17 -12.34 4.01 5.96
CA LEU A 17 -11.28 4.87 5.41
C LEU A 17 -11.79 5.72 4.24
N VAL A 18 -12.52 5.10 3.30
CA VAL A 18 -13.15 5.82 2.17
C VAL A 18 -14.12 6.89 2.66
N ALA A 19 -14.91 6.59 3.70
CA ALA A 19 -15.81 7.57 4.29
C ALA A 19 -15.05 8.74 4.94
N LYS A 20 -13.95 8.43 5.64
CA LYS A 20 -13.09 9.44 6.27
C LYS A 20 -12.42 10.35 5.23
N ALA A 21 -11.95 9.79 4.12
CA ALA A 21 -11.37 10.55 3.01
C ALA A 21 -12.38 11.51 2.37
N ARG A 22 -13.67 11.12 2.34
CA ARG A 22 -14.80 11.97 1.90
C ARG A 22 -15.25 13.00 2.95
N GLY A 23 -14.49 13.19 4.03
CA GLY A 23 -14.77 14.16 5.07
C GLY A 23 -15.71 13.69 6.20
N SER A 24 -16.15 12.43 6.20
CA SER A 24 -17.04 11.94 7.26
C SER A 24 -16.34 11.83 8.62
N GLY A 25 -17.04 12.24 9.68
CA GLY A 25 -16.60 12.02 11.06
C GLY A 25 -16.79 10.56 11.53
N HIS A 26 -16.11 10.17 12.61
CA HIS A 26 -16.19 8.78 13.12
C HIS A 26 -17.60 8.36 13.59
N ARG A 27 -18.46 9.29 14.04
CA ARG A 27 -19.84 9.00 14.49
C ARG A 27 -20.77 8.52 13.37
N PRO A 28 -20.94 9.27 12.25
CA PRO A 28 -21.75 8.78 11.13
C PRO A 28 -21.18 7.52 10.48
N ILE A 29 -19.84 7.37 10.45
CA ILE A 29 -19.20 6.13 9.98
C ILE A 29 -19.60 4.94 10.86
N ALA A 30 -19.51 5.10 12.19
CA ALA A 30 -19.87 4.06 13.15
C ALA A 30 -21.32 3.62 13.04
N GLN A 31 -22.25 4.58 12.89
CA GLN A 31 -23.66 4.29 12.67
C GLN A 31 -23.89 3.48 11.40
N ARG A 32 -23.25 3.86 10.29
CA ARG A 32 -23.39 3.16 9.01
C ARG A 32 -22.81 1.75 9.03
N LEU A 33 -21.75 1.53 9.81
CA LEU A 33 -21.09 0.22 9.92
C LEU A 33 -21.70 -0.68 11.01
N GLY A 34 -22.55 -0.14 11.90
CA GLY A 34 -23.09 -0.88 13.05
C GLY A 34 -22.05 -1.22 14.12
N ILE A 35 -20.98 -0.43 14.23
CA ILE A 35 -19.83 -0.68 15.13
C ILE A 35 -19.74 0.44 16.17
N PRO A 36 -19.29 0.19 17.42
CA PRO A 36 -19.09 1.25 18.40
C PRO A 36 -18.21 2.39 17.90
N GLY A 37 -18.62 3.64 18.15
CA GLY A 37 -17.91 4.83 17.68
C GLY A 37 -16.50 5.00 18.26
N SER A 38 -16.25 4.48 19.46
CA SER A 38 -14.91 4.42 20.07
C SER A 38 -13.97 3.52 19.26
N THR A 39 -14.46 2.38 18.77
CA THR A 39 -13.70 1.45 17.92
C THR A 39 -13.31 2.10 16.61
N VAL A 40 -14.28 2.70 15.91
CA VAL A 40 -14.01 3.42 14.64
C VAL A 40 -13.02 4.57 14.88
N ARG A 41 -13.18 5.33 15.96
CA ARG A 41 -12.22 6.39 16.33
C ARG A 41 -10.82 5.83 16.56
N GLY A 42 -10.69 4.70 17.28
CA GLY A 42 -9.43 4.02 17.51
C GLY A 42 -8.75 3.58 16.21
N TRP A 43 -9.51 2.95 15.32
CA TRP A 43 -9.04 2.53 13.99
C TRP A 43 -8.55 3.71 13.16
N LEU A 44 -9.35 4.77 13.06
CA LEU A 44 -8.99 5.96 12.29
C LEU A 44 -7.75 6.67 12.86
N ARG A 45 -7.61 6.72 14.19
CA ARG A 45 -6.42 7.31 14.84
C ARG A 45 -5.17 6.46 14.58
N ALA A 46 -5.27 5.13 14.72
CA ALA A 46 -4.17 4.21 14.47
C ALA A 46 -3.70 4.24 13.01
N ALA A 47 -4.64 4.33 12.07
CA ALA A 47 -4.31 4.43 10.65
C ALA A 47 -3.80 5.83 10.26
N ALA A 48 -4.29 6.92 10.87
CA ALA A 48 -3.76 8.27 10.62
C ALA A 48 -2.29 8.38 11.01
N ALA A 49 -1.91 7.80 12.16
CA ALA A 49 -0.53 7.79 12.65
C ALA A 49 0.44 7.04 11.72
N ARG A 50 -0.05 6.34 10.69
CA ARG A 50 0.74 5.50 9.79
C ARG A 50 0.51 5.78 8.33
N ALA A 51 -0.28 6.80 8.01
CA ALA A 51 -0.75 7.01 6.65
C ALA A 51 0.41 7.12 5.64
N ASP A 52 1.49 7.82 5.99
CA ASP A 52 2.67 7.94 5.12
C ASP A 52 3.40 6.61 4.90
N ALA A 53 3.54 5.80 5.97
CA ALA A 53 4.13 4.47 5.88
C ALA A 53 3.27 3.53 5.03
N VAL A 54 1.95 3.60 5.18
CA VAL A 54 0.99 2.83 4.39
C VAL A 54 1.05 3.25 2.92
N ARG A 55 1.05 4.56 2.64
CA ARG A 55 1.19 5.11 1.28
C ARG A 55 2.47 4.60 0.62
N SER A 56 3.61 4.75 1.30
CA SER A 56 4.92 4.35 0.77
C SER A 56 5.00 2.84 0.48
N TRP A 57 4.42 2.02 1.36
CA TRP A 57 4.31 0.58 1.15
C TRP A 57 3.52 0.24 -0.12
N PHE A 58 2.33 0.82 -0.29
CA PHE A 58 1.51 0.53 -1.47
C PHE A 58 2.11 1.07 -2.77
N LEU A 59 2.79 2.20 -2.73
CA LEU A 59 3.57 2.67 -3.90
C LEU A 59 4.70 1.70 -4.24
N THR A 60 5.40 1.16 -3.23
CA THR A 60 6.43 0.11 -3.46
C THR A 60 5.81 -1.14 -4.10
N VAL A 61 4.64 -1.59 -3.61
CA VAL A 61 3.91 -2.69 -4.23
C VAL A 61 3.54 -2.37 -5.68
N ALA A 62 3.06 -1.16 -5.97
CA ALA A 62 2.73 -0.74 -7.33
C ALA A 62 3.96 -0.80 -8.26
N VAL A 63 5.10 -0.25 -7.82
CA VAL A 63 6.35 -0.22 -8.58
C VAL A 63 6.93 -1.61 -8.79
N THR A 64 6.87 -2.48 -7.79
CA THR A 64 7.34 -3.87 -7.93
C THR A 64 6.42 -4.71 -8.82
N ALA A 65 5.12 -4.39 -8.84
CA ALA A 65 4.13 -5.12 -9.61
C ALA A 65 3.92 -4.59 -11.05
N GLY A 66 4.35 -3.38 -11.39
CA GLY A 66 4.09 -2.76 -12.70
C GLY A 66 5.33 -2.11 -13.30
N VAL A 67 5.46 -2.14 -14.63
CA VAL A 67 6.58 -1.50 -15.35
C VAL A 67 6.34 0.00 -15.53
N ASP A 68 5.07 0.43 -15.64
CA ASP A 68 4.65 1.83 -15.68
C ASP A 68 3.69 2.15 -14.53
N VAL A 69 4.18 2.88 -13.53
CA VAL A 69 3.35 3.39 -12.42
C VAL A 69 3.15 4.89 -12.60
N THR A 70 1.94 5.29 -12.97
CA THR A 70 1.53 6.69 -12.83
C THR A 70 1.33 6.97 -11.35
N VAL A 71 2.31 7.63 -10.72
CA VAL A 71 2.21 8.05 -9.32
C VAL A 71 1.00 8.98 -9.18
N PRO A 72 0.02 8.65 -8.33
CA PRO A 72 -1.16 9.48 -8.18
C PRO A 72 -0.78 10.87 -7.66
N ARG A 73 -1.39 11.92 -8.23
CA ARG A 73 -1.21 13.29 -7.75
C ARG A 73 -1.67 13.38 -6.29
N ALA A 74 -0.87 14.05 -5.48
CA ALA A 74 -1.22 14.26 -4.08
C ALA A 74 -2.55 15.02 -3.96
N SER A 75 -3.41 14.54 -3.06
CA SER A 75 -4.65 15.15 -2.64
C SER A 75 -4.41 16.07 -1.44
N ASP A 76 -5.29 17.04 -1.21
CA ASP A 76 -5.28 17.89 0.00
C ASP A 76 -5.57 17.11 1.31
N SER A 77 -5.67 15.79 1.23
CA SER A 77 -5.96 14.88 2.33
C SER A 77 -4.98 13.71 2.34
N VAL A 78 -4.31 13.52 3.47
CA VAL A 78 -3.48 12.34 3.79
C VAL A 78 -4.21 11.02 3.49
N TRP A 79 -5.54 10.99 3.66
CA TRP A 79 -6.34 9.82 3.34
C TRP A 79 -6.60 9.65 1.85
N GLY A 80 -6.74 10.75 1.11
CA GLY A 80 -6.81 10.72 -0.35
C GLY A 80 -5.54 10.10 -0.94
N ASP A 81 -4.37 10.49 -0.42
CA ASP A 81 -3.07 9.97 -0.84
C ASP A 81 -2.91 8.46 -0.57
N VAL A 82 -3.35 7.99 0.59
CA VAL A 82 -3.34 6.55 0.92
C VAL A 82 -4.25 5.76 -0.03
N LEU A 83 -5.46 6.25 -0.27
CA LEU A 83 -6.41 5.57 -1.17
C LEU A 83 -5.86 5.52 -2.61
N ALA A 84 -5.25 6.61 -3.06
CA ALA A 84 -4.65 6.68 -4.39
C ALA A 84 -3.48 5.71 -4.54
N ALA A 85 -2.62 5.58 -3.53
CA ALA A 85 -1.52 4.60 -3.53
C ALA A 85 -2.03 3.15 -3.57
N VAL A 86 -3.10 2.83 -2.83
CA VAL A 86 -3.72 1.49 -2.88
C VAL A 86 -4.32 1.21 -4.26
N ASP A 87 -4.95 2.20 -4.88
CA ASP A 87 -5.53 2.04 -6.23
C ASP A 87 -4.47 1.87 -7.31
N ALA A 88 -3.34 2.57 -7.19
CA ALA A 88 -2.18 2.38 -8.05
C ALA A 88 -1.62 0.94 -7.92
N ALA A 89 -1.51 0.43 -6.69
CA ALA A 89 -1.08 -0.95 -6.46
C ALA A 89 -2.05 -1.97 -7.06
N ARG A 90 -3.36 -1.78 -6.88
CA ARG A 90 -4.39 -2.62 -7.48
C ARG A 90 -4.29 -2.63 -9.00
N THR A 91 -4.13 -1.45 -9.60
CA THR A 91 -4.03 -1.29 -11.06
C THR A 91 -2.77 -1.97 -11.59
N ALA A 92 -1.62 -1.79 -10.95
CA ALA A 92 -0.36 -2.44 -11.33
C ALA A 92 -0.45 -3.98 -11.25
N ILE A 93 -0.99 -4.51 -10.15
CA ILE A 93 -1.20 -5.96 -9.98
C ILE A 93 -2.16 -6.49 -11.07
N THR A 94 -3.26 -5.78 -11.34
CA THR A 94 -4.23 -6.20 -12.36
C THR A 94 -3.64 -6.14 -13.75
N ALA A 95 -2.83 -5.13 -14.07
CA ALA A 95 -2.16 -5.00 -15.35
C ALA A 95 -1.13 -6.13 -15.58
N ARG A 96 -0.37 -6.51 -14.54
CA ARG A 96 0.62 -7.58 -14.63
C ARG A 96 0.04 -8.99 -14.74
N PHE A 97 -1.04 -9.27 -14.02
CA PHE A 97 -1.60 -10.63 -13.94
C PHE A 97 -2.91 -10.82 -14.73
N GLY A 98 -3.45 -9.75 -15.33
CA GLY A 98 -4.69 -9.75 -16.09
C GLY A 98 -5.96 -9.67 -15.21
N SER A 99 -7.03 -9.12 -15.78
CA SER A 99 -8.37 -9.05 -15.13
C SER A 99 -9.07 -10.41 -14.99
N ALA A 100 -8.53 -11.43 -15.65
CA ALA A 100 -9.07 -12.80 -15.74
C ALA A 100 -8.06 -13.87 -15.28
N ALA A 101 -7.13 -13.55 -14.37
CA ALA A 101 -6.45 -14.60 -13.62
C ALA A 101 -7.50 -15.42 -12.84
N VAL A 102 -7.21 -16.70 -12.57
CA VAL A 102 -8.03 -17.78 -11.99
C VAL A 102 -8.91 -17.42 -10.76
N LEU A 103 -8.82 -16.20 -10.22
CA LEU A 103 -9.47 -15.71 -8.99
C LEU A 103 -10.56 -14.63 -9.20
N GLY A 104 -10.81 -14.12 -10.41
CA GLY A 104 -11.80 -13.05 -10.67
C GLY A 104 -11.30 -11.63 -10.37
N ALA A 105 -12.16 -10.60 -10.53
CA ALA A 105 -11.78 -9.19 -10.41
C ALA A 105 -11.23 -8.86 -9.01
N VAL A 106 -9.94 -8.48 -8.95
CA VAL A 106 -9.25 -8.16 -7.68
C VAL A 106 -9.69 -6.79 -7.18
N THR A 107 -10.37 -6.75 -6.04
CA THR A 107 -10.80 -5.49 -5.40
C THR A 107 -9.65 -4.84 -4.62
N ALA A 108 -9.75 -3.52 -4.38
CA ALA A 108 -8.78 -2.79 -3.56
C ALA A 108 -8.64 -3.40 -2.15
N ALA A 109 -9.74 -3.87 -1.57
CA ALA A 109 -9.75 -4.53 -0.26
C ALA A 109 -8.98 -5.86 -0.29
N GLN A 110 -9.10 -6.67 -1.34
CA GLN A 110 -8.35 -7.93 -1.49
C GLN A 110 -6.85 -7.68 -1.59
N VAL A 111 -6.42 -6.68 -2.37
CA VAL A 111 -5.01 -6.27 -2.44
C VAL A 111 -4.52 -5.82 -1.06
N ALA A 112 -5.31 -4.99 -0.37
CA ALA A 112 -4.94 -4.50 0.95
C ALA A 112 -4.80 -5.63 1.99
N VAL A 113 -5.67 -6.64 1.96
CA VAL A 113 -5.57 -7.83 2.82
C VAL A 113 -4.34 -8.66 2.48
N ALA A 114 -4.11 -8.95 1.20
CA ALA A 114 -2.99 -9.76 0.76
C ALA A 114 -1.65 -9.09 1.12
N ALA A 115 -1.50 -7.80 0.81
CA ALA A 115 -0.30 -7.03 1.09
C ALA A 115 -0.05 -6.81 2.59
N SER A 116 -1.11 -6.74 3.40
CA SER A 116 -1.00 -6.54 4.86
C SER A 116 -1.05 -7.83 5.68
N ALA A 117 -1.28 -8.98 5.06
CA ALA A 117 -1.68 -10.22 5.73
C ALA A 117 -2.88 -10.04 6.69
N GLY A 118 -3.77 -9.08 6.40
CA GLY A 118 -4.90 -8.69 7.24
C GLY A 118 -4.54 -7.82 8.47
N ARG A 119 -3.31 -7.28 8.53
CA ARG A 119 -2.82 -6.44 9.64
C ARG A 119 -2.86 -4.95 9.33
N LEU A 120 -3.60 -4.52 8.31
CA LEU A 120 -3.70 -3.13 7.88
C LEU A 120 -3.92 -2.13 9.04
N LEU A 121 -4.67 -2.54 10.08
CA LEU A 121 -4.94 -1.73 11.28
C LEU A 121 -4.23 -2.24 12.56
N SER A 122 -3.44 -3.31 12.50
CA SER A 122 -2.78 -3.85 13.69
C SER A 122 -1.62 -2.96 14.13
N PRO A 123 -1.41 -2.76 15.45
CA PRO A 123 -0.19 -2.15 15.96
C PRO A 123 1.05 -2.91 15.43
N GLY A 124 2.00 -2.19 14.80
CA GLY A 124 3.25 -2.75 14.29
C GLY A 124 3.31 -3.02 12.77
N TRP A 125 2.25 -2.73 12.01
CA TRP A 125 2.23 -2.85 10.55
C TRP A 125 2.08 -1.47 9.87
N PRO A 126 2.74 -1.20 8.73
CA PRO A 126 3.69 -2.06 8.03
C PRO A 126 5.01 -2.23 8.80
N PRO A 127 5.72 -3.36 8.63
CA PRO A 127 7.07 -3.49 9.16
C PRO A 127 7.95 -2.39 8.57
N ALA A 128 8.90 -1.88 9.35
CA ALA A 128 9.90 -0.95 8.83
C ALA A 128 10.56 -1.57 7.58
N PRO A 129 10.78 -0.78 6.51
CA PRO A 129 11.51 -1.29 5.36
C PRO A 129 12.84 -1.83 5.86
N ARG A 130 13.15 -3.08 5.51
CA ARG A 130 14.52 -3.56 5.65
C ARG A 130 15.35 -2.65 4.77
N SER A 131 16.27 -1.90 5.37
CA SER A 131 17.39 -1.37 4.63
C SER A 131 18.13 -2.58 4.09
N ASP A 132 17.87 -2.96 2.85
CA ASP A 132 18.83 -3.75 2.10
C ASP A 132 20.09 -2.90 2.07
N SER A 133 21.08 -3.30 2.85
CA SER A 133 22.43 -2.76 2.71
C SER A 133 22.79 -2.98 1.26
N ALA A 134 22.89 -1.90 0.49
CA ALA A 134 23.40 -1.94 -0.87
C ALA A 134 24.68 -2.78 -0.85
N THR A 135 24.71 -3.85 -1.63
CA THR A 135 25.93 -4.64 -1.86
C THR A 135 27.03 -3.63 -2.19
N PRO A 136 28.18 -3.64 -1.49
CA PRO A 136 29.30 -2.78 -1.83
C PRO A 136 29.64 -3.05 -3.31
N VAL A 137 29.49 -2.02 -4.15
CA VAL A 137 30.08 -2.04 -5.48
C VAL A 137 31.57 -1.89 -5.23
N ASP A 138 32.31 -2.97 -5.47
CA ASP A 138 33.75 -3.01 -5.36
C ASP A 138 34.35 -2.02 -6.38
N PRO A 139 35.03 -0.94 -5.98
CA PRO A 139 35.66 -0.01 -6.91
C PRO A 139 37.01 -0.57 -7.36
N ALA A 140 37.00 -1.74 -7.98
CA ALA A 140 38.20 -2.37 -8.54
C ALA A 140 37.90 -2.92 -9.94
N THR A 141 37.80 -2.00 -10.90
CA THR A 141 38.08 -2.29 -12.32
C THR A 141 38.61 -1.02 -12.98
N GLU A 142 39.66 -0.45 -12.39
CA GLU A 142 40.61 0.41 -13.10
C GLU A 142 42.00 -0.25 -13.06
N GLU A 143 42.10 -1.43 -13.69
CA GLU A 143 43.33 -1.88 -14.35
C GLU A 143 43.06 -1.59 -15.83
N GLY A 144 43.66 -0.59 -16.46
CA GLY A 144 45.10 -0.43 -16.59
C GLY A 144 45.47 -0.93 -17.98
N ASP A 145 45.44 -0.05 -18.99
CA ASP A 145 46.23 -0.31 -20.19
C ASP A 145 46.80 0.99 -20.77
N ALA A 146 48.04 1.24 -20.38
CA ALA A 146 48.92 2.18 -21.04
C ALA A 146 49.69 1.45 -22.15
N SER A 147 49.38 1.76 -23.41
CA SER A 147 50.30 1.67 -24.55
C SER A 147 49.68 2.41 -25.74
N SER A 148 50.13 3.61 -26.08
CA SER A 148 51.35 3.88 -26.86
C SER A 148 51.27 3.34 -28.29
N SER A 149 50.89 4.21 -29.24
CA SER A 149 51.52 4.19 -30.56
C SER A 149 51.60 5.61 -31.12
N ARG A 150 52.84 6.08 -31.28
CA ARG A 150 53.22 7.12 -32.25
C ARG A 150 52.82 6.64 -33.65
N VAL A 151 52.30 7.55 -34.49
CA VAL A 151 52.86 8.03 -35.78
C VAL A 151 52.10 9.31 -36.14
#